data_AF-A0A1B2YV89-F1
#
_entry.id   AF-A0A1B2YV89-F1
#
_cell.length_a   1.000
_cell.length_b   1.000
_cell.length_c   1.000
_cell.angle_alpha   90.00
_cell.angle_beta   90.00
_cell.angle_gamma   90.00
#
_symmetry.space_group_name_H-M   'P 1'
#
loop_
_entity.id
_entity.type
_entity.pdbx_description
1 polymer ?
#
loop_
_entity_poly.entity_id
_entity_poly.type
_entity_poly.pdbx_seq_one_letter_code
_entity_poly.pdbx_strand_id
1 'polypeptide(L)'
;MSLLGQTLAPKAYNFKWQKANGDSFEIEVKNNLSKQVERKRLDRACMQILLKAMLKSNSFETFIPEKLVLYEDSVNNVAELSFAFIDRQDEMQNRIYYYSFDYYGNVYKQVE
;
A
#
# COMPACT_ATOMS: atom_id res chain seq x y z
N MET A 1 -10.42 -15.38 -13.12
CA MET A 1 -9.83 -16.28 -14.14
C MET A 1 -8.33 -16.40 -13.85
N SER A 2 -7.80 -17.61 -13.85
CA SER A 2 -6.37 -17.93 -13.68
C SER A 2 -5.87 -18.41 -15.03
N LEU A 3 -4.87 -17.74 -15.59
CA LEU A 3 -4.03 -18.30 -16.64
C LEU A 3 -2.71 -18.66 -15.95
N LEU A 4 -2.31 -19.92 -16.03
CA LEU A 4 -0.99 -20.41 -15.59
C LEU A 4 -0.66 -20.26 -14.09
N GLY A 5 -1.63 -20.49 -13.19
CA GLY A 5 -1.38 -20.48 -11.74
C GLY A 5 -1.11 -19.09 -11.15
N GLN A 6 -1.31 -18.04 -11.95
CA GLN A 6 -1.22 -16.65 -11.52
C GLN A 6 -2.62 -16.13 -11.20
N THR A 7 -2.82 -15.71 -9.96
CA THR A 7 -4.05 -15.03 -9.52
C THR A 7 -3.96 -13.56 -9.89
N LEU A 8 -4.88 -13.10 -10.74
CA LEU A 8 -5.03 -11.68 -11.04
C LEU A 8 -5.61 -10.93 -9.83
N ALA A 9 -5.18 -9.69 -9.64
CA ALA A 9 -5.71 -8.84 -8.60
C ALA A 9 -7.17 -8.46 -8.90
N PRO A 10 -8.11 -8.69 -7.97
CA PRO A 10 -9.48 -8.19 -8.11
C PRO A 10 -9.51 -6.66 -7.97
N LYS A 11 -10.67 -6.06 -8.25
CA LYS A 11 -10.90 -4.62 -8.09
C LYS A 11 -10.87 -4.15 -6.63
N ALA A 12 -11.20 -5.02 -5.70
CA ALA A 12 -11.06 -4.78 -4.28
C ALA A 12 -10.66 -6.08 -3.57
N TYR A 13 -9.74 -5.98 -2.61
CA TYR A 13 -9.36 -7.11 -1.76
C TYR A 13 -8.70 -6.62 -0.47
N ASN A 14 -8.61 -7.53 0.50
CA ASN A 14 -7.85 -7.29 1.71
C ASN A 14 -6.42 -7.82 1.57
N PHE A 15 -5.45 -6.96 1.85
CA PHE A 15 -4.04 -7.30 1.92
C PHE A 15 -3.63 -7.46 3.38
N LYS A 16 -3.06 -8.63 3.71
CA LYS A 16 -2.57 -8.89 5.06
C LYS A 16 -1.11 -8.49 5.16
N TRP A 17 -0.78 -7.71 6.18
CA TRP A 17 0.58 -7.28 6.44
C TRP A 17 0.89 -7.43 7.93
N GLN A 18 2.12 -7.84 8.23
CA GLN A 18 2.59 -8.00 9.59
C GLN A 18 3.86 -7.17 9.76
N LYS A 19 3.89 -6.32 10.80
CA LYS A 19 5.09 -5.59 11.22
C LYS A 19 6.07 -6.56 11.88
N ALA A 20 7.35 -6.19 11.89
CA ALA A 20 8.40 -7.00 12.52
C ALA A 20 8.20 -7.19 14.04
N ASN A 21 7.48 -6.27 14.70
CA ASN A 21 7.13 -6.35 16.12
C ASN A 21 5.97 -7.34 16.42
N GLY A 22 5.36 -7.95 15.38
CA GLY A 22 4.28 -8.92 15.52
C GLY A 22 2.89 -8.38 15.19
N ASP A 23 2.68 -7.06 15.17
CA ASP A 23 1.39 -6.45 14.86
C ASP A 23 0.93 -6.83 13.46
N SER A 24 -0.34 -7.25 13.34
CA SER A 24 -0.92 -7.71 12.09
C SER A 24 -2.09 -6.83 11.68
N PHE A 25 -2.13 -6.47 10.39
CA PHE A 25 -3.15 -5.61 9.81
C PHE A 25 -3.78 -6.28 8.60
N GLU A 26 -5.08 -6.01 8.43
CA GLU A 26 -5.82 -6.32 7.22
C GLU A 26 -6.22 -5.01 6.56
N ILE A 27 -5.63 -4.72 5.40
CA ILE A 27 -5.66 -3.41 4.76
C ILE A 27 -6.55 -3.49 3.53
N GLU A 28 -7.53 -2.61 3.41
CA GLU A 28 -8.39 -2.55 2.21
C GLU A 28 -7.56 -2.03 1.02
N VAL A 29 -7.51 -2.80 -0.07
CA VAL A 29 -6.89 -2.39 -1.33
C VAL A 29 -7.98 -2.19 -2.38
N LYS A 30 -8.10 -0.97 -2.91
CA LYS A 30 -8.92 -0.62 -4.07
C LYS A 30 -8.05 -0.50 -5.31
N ASN A 31 -8.23 -1.41 -6.25
CA ASN A 31 -7.46 -1.50 -7.48
C ASN A 31 -8.24 -0.85 -8.63
N ASN A 32 -7.99 0.44 -8.88
CA ASN A 32 -8.62 1.17 -9.99
C ASN A 32 -7.78 1.11 -11.28
N LEU A 33 -6.75 0.27 -11.34
CA LEU A 33 -5.96 0.08 -12.56
C LEU A 33 -6.84 -0.49 -13.69
N SER A 34 -6.63 0.01 -14.89
CA SER A 34 -7.31 -0.41 -16.12
C SER A 34 -6.79 -1.78 -16.57
N LYS A 35 -5.47 -2.00 -16.42
CA LYS A 35 -4.80 -3.25 -16.80
C LYS A 35 -4.95 -4.31 -15.71
N GLN A 36 -5.12 -5.56 -16.14
CA GLN A 36 -5.06 -6.70 -15.23
C GLN A 36 -3.61 -6.93 -14.78
N VAL A 37 -3.41 -6.95 -13.47
CA VAL A 37 -2.10 -7.15 -12.84
C VAL A 37 -2.15 -8.41 -11.99
N GLU A 38 -1.05 -9.16 -11.96
CA GLU A 38 -0.89 -10.27 -11.03
C GLU A 38 -0.98 -9.78 -9.58
N ARG A 39 -1.80 -10.44 -8.76
CA ARG A 39 -1.98 -10.10 -7.34
C ARG A 39 -0.67 -10.04 -6.58
N LYS A 40 0.23 -10.99 -6.82
CA LYS A 40 1.56 -11.04 -6.18
C LYS A 40 2.41 -9.79 -6.44
N ARG A 41 2.27 -9.17 -7.62
CA ARG A 41 3.02 -7.94 -7.96
C ARG A 41 2.44 -6.73 -7.23
N LEU A 42 1.11 -6.63 -7.14
CA LEU A 42 0.47 -5.59 -6.34
C LEU A 42 0.73 -5.78 -4.85
N ASP A 43 0.69 -7.00 -4.33
CA ASP A 43 1.02 -7.31 -2.93
C ASP A 43 2.47 -6.90 -2.61
N ARG A 44 3.41 -7.15 -3.54
CA ARG A 44 4.79 -6.67 -3.44
C ARG A 44 4.89 -5.14 -3.43
N ALA A 45 4.09 -4.43 -4.23
CA ALA A 45 4.05 -2.97 -4.21
C ALA A 45 3.48 -2.45 -2.88
N CYS A 46 2.35 -3.02 -2.42
CA CYS A 46 1.71 -2.66 -1.15
C CYS A 46 2.70 -2.81 0.02
N MET A 47 3.40 -3.94 0.11
CA MET A 47 4.42 -4.16 1.13
C MET A 47 5.54 -3.12 1.09
N GLN A 48 6.07 -2.79 -0.09
CA GLN A 48 7.12 -1.77 -0.22
C GLN A 48 6.62 -0.36 0.16
N ILE A 49 5.37 -0.03 -0.20
CA ILE A 49 4.73 1.24 0.16
C ILE A 49 4.61 1.35 1.69
N LEU A 50 4.07 0.33 2.35
CA LEU A 50 3.90 0.31 3.81
C LEU A 50 5.25 0.48 4.54
N LEU A 51 6.28 -0.24 4.10
CA LEU A 51 7.63 -0.10 4.65
C LEU A 51 8.19 1.32 4.48
N LYS A 52 8.07 1.91 3.29
CA LYS A 52 8.51 3.28 3.00
C LYS A 52 7.73 4.31 3.82
N ALA A 53 6.42 4.15 3.97
CA ALA A 53 5.56 5.06 4.72
C ALA A 53 5.84 5.02 6.22
N MET A 54 6.02 3.83 6.77
CA MET A 54 6.42 3.65 8.17
C MET A 54 7.79 4.30 8.45
N LEU A 55 8.78 4.08 7.57
CA LEU A 55 10.10 4.73 7.68
C LEU A 55 9.99 6.27 7.59
N LYS A 56 9.17 6.78 6.68
CA LYS A 56 9.03 8.22 6.41
C LYS A 56 8.24 8.97 7.49
N SER A 57 7.22 8.34 8.06
CA SER A 57 6.42 8.92 9.15
C SER A 57 7.21 9.02 10.47
N ASN A 58 8.25 8.18 10.63
CA ASN A 58 8.99 8.02 11.88
C ASN A 58 8.08 7.59 13.06
N SER A 59 7.00 6.88 12.74
CA SER A 59 5.97 6.45 13.70
C SER A 59 5.94 4.93 13.84
N PHE A 60 7.08 4.25 13.78
CA PHE A 60 7.18 2.77 13.65
C PHE A 60 6.27 1.97 14.58
N GLU A 61 6.28 2.28 15.87
CA GLU A 61 5.48 1.56 16.86
C GLU A 61 3.98 1.87 16.72
N THR A 62 3.65 3.13 16.43
CA THR A 62 2.26 3.62 16.43
C THR A 62 1.62 3.65 15.04
N PHE A 63 2.35 3.23 13.99
CA PHE A 63 1.90 3.23 12.61
C PHE A 63 0.79 2.20 12.39
N ILE A 64 -0.37 2.68 11.95
CA ILE A 64 -1.58 1.90 11.70
C ILE A 64 -2.01 2.14 10.25
N PRO A 65 -1.71 1.24 9.31
CA PRO A 65 -2.18 1.38 7.94
C PRO A 65 -3.66 1.02 7.84
N GLU A 66 -4.40 1.81 7.06
CA GLU A 66 -5.86 1.64 6.96
C GLU A 66 -6.27 1.18 5.56
N LYS A 67 -5.73 1.85 4.53
CA LYS A 67 -6.23 1.70 3.16
C LYS A 67 -5.21 2.05 2.10
N LEU A 68 -5.25 1.31 1.00
CA LEU A 68 -4.55 1.60 -0.24
C LEU A 68 -5.51 1.76 -1.40
N VAL A 69 -5.38 2.85 -2.15
CA VAL A 69 -6.10 3.06 -3.41
C VAL A 69 -5.09 3.22 -4.54
N LEU A 70 -5.23 2.40 -5.59
CA LEU A 70 -4.33 2.37 -6.73
C LEU A 70 -4.99 3.04 -7.93
N TYR A 71 -4.33 4.05 -8.47
CA TYR A 71 -4.76 4.82 -9.63
C TYR A 71 -3.80 4.61 -10.80
N GLU A 72 -4.36 4.66 -12.01
CA GLU A 72 -3.57 4.67 -13.23
C GLU A 72 -3.13 6.10 -13.56
N ASP A 73 -1.86 6.26 -13.92
CA ASP A 73 -1.32 7.51 -14.43
C ASP A 73 -0.37 7.22 -15.60
N SER A 74 -0.23 8.21 -16.48
CA SER A 74 0.38 8.17 -17.80
C SER A 74 1.85 7.72 -17.82
N VAL A 75 2.59 7.95 -16.73
CA VAL A 75 4.01 7.60 -16.60
C VAL A 75 4.23 6.44 -15.65
N ASN A 76 3.79 6.58 -14.41
CA ASN A 76 3.80 5.54 -13.38
C ASN A 76 2.44 5.54 -12.70
N ASN A 77 1.98 4.38 -12.23
CA ASN A 77 0.76 4.32 -11.43
C ASN A 77 0.98 5.00 -10.07
N VAL A 78 -0.10 5.44 -9.44
CA VAL A 78 -0.07 6.12 -8.14
C VAL A 78 -0.82 5.31 -7.10
N ALA A 79 -0.20 5.08 -5.96
CA ALA A 79 -0.83 4.49 -4.80
C ALA A 79 -1.03 5.55 -3.71
N GLU A 80 -2.28 5.75 -3.30
CA GLU A 80 -2.66 6.56 -2.15
C GLU A 80 -2.77 5.65 -0.94
N LEU A 81 -1.96 5.91 0.08
CA LEU A 81 -1.98 5.21 1.36
C LEU A 81 -2.58 6.12 2.43
N SER A 82 -3.70 5.71 3.01
CA SER A 82 -4.23 6.27 4.25
C SER A 82 -3.70 5.49 5.45
N PHE A 83 -3.22 6.20 6.46
CA PHE A 83 -2.74 5.61 7.71
C PHE A 83 -2.93 6.56 8.88
N ALA A 84 -3.04 5.98 10.07
CA ALA A 84 -3.04 6.68 11.33
C ALA A 84 -1.74 6.44 12.10
N PHE A 85 -1.42 7.34 13.02
CA PHE A 85 -0.40 7.11 14.04
C PHE A 85 -0.69 7.93 15.30
N ILE A 86 -0.16 7.47 16.43
CA ILE A 86 -0.20 8.22 17.70
C ILE A 86 1.06 9.09 17.76
N ASP A 87 0.87 10.40 17.97
CA ASP A 87 1.96 11.37 18.08
C ASP A 87 2.55 11.47 19.50
N ARG A 88 3.35 12.50 19.77
CA ARG A 88 4.04 12.68 21.07
C ARG A 88 3.12 13.25 22.14
N GLN A 89 1.94 13.73 21.78
CA GLN A 89 0.92 14.21 22.68
C GLN A 89 -0.13 13.12 22.98
N ASP A 90 0.13 11.87 22.59
CA ASP A 90 -0.81 10.74 22.65
C ASP A 90 -2.10 10.98 21.83
N GLU A 91 -2.03 11.85 20.82
CA GLU A 91 -3.15 12.13 19.94
C GLU A 91 -3.07 11.29 18.66
N MET A 92 -4.23 10.82 18.19
CA MET A 92 -4.34 10.08 16.93
C MET A 92 -4.34 11.06 15.76
N GLN A 93 -3.37 10.88 14.86
CA GLN A 93 -3.19 11.69 13.67
C GLN A 93 -3.42 10.83 12.43
N ASN A 94 -4.18 11.37 11.46
CA ASN A 94 -4.42 10.74 10.17
C ASN A 94 -3.56 11.39 9.09
N ARG A 95 -2.95 10.57 8.22
CA ARG A 95 -2.15 11.05 7.10
C ARG A 95 -2.41 10.24 5.84
N ILE A 96 -2.14 10.90 4.72
CA ILE A 96 -2.18 10.31 3.40
C ILE A 96 -0.81 10.52 2.76
N TYR A 97 -0.21 9.44 2.26
CA TYR A 97 0.98 9.49 1.42
C TYR A 97 0.70 8.92 0.03
N TYR A 98 1.30 9.54 -0.99
CA TYR A 98 1.21 9.11 -2.38
C TYR A 98 2.53 8.49 -2.84
N TYR A 99 2.49 7.35 -3.51
CA TYR A 99 3.68 6.67 -4.02
C TYR A 99 3.51 6.32 -5.49
N SER A 100 4.55 6.56 -6.28
CA SER A 100 4.60 6.10 -7.68
C SER A 100 5.08 4.65 -7.75
N PHE A 101 4.49 3.84 -8.64
CA PHE A 101 4.86 2.44 -8.86
C PHE A 101 4.60 1.96 -10.29
N ASP A 102 5.28 0.88 -10.70
CA ASP A 102 5.09 0.24 -12.01
C ASP A 102 4.25 -1.06 -11.92
N TYR A 103 3.89 -1.64 -13.08
CA TYR A 103 3.17 -2.91 -13.16
C TYR A 103 3.99 -4.15 -12.75
N TYR A 104 5.29 -3.98 -12.50
CA TYR A 104 6.18 -5.02 -12.00
C TYR A 104 6.26 -5.02 -10.47
N GLY A 105 5.61 -4.05 -9.81
CA GLY A 105 5.57 -3.91 -8.36
C GLY A 105 6.79 -3.18 -7.78
N ASN A 106 7.51 -2.42 -8.61
CA ASN A 106 8.58 -1.54 -8.13
C ASN A 106 7.97 -0.23 -7.65
N VAL A 107 8.34 0.19 -6.43
CA VAL A 107 7.84 1.42 -5.81
C VAL A 107 8.95 2.45 -5.78
N TYR A 108 8.70 3.60 -6.40
CA TYR A 108 9.68 4.66 -6.56
C TYR A 108 9.57 5.67 -5.40
N LYS A 109 9.60 6.97 -5.74
CA LYS A 109 9.54 8.07 -4.78
C LYS A 109 8.10 8.35 -4.36
N GLN A 110 7.97 8.87 -3.15
CA GLN A 110 6.74 9.54 -2.72
C GLN A 110 6.48 10.70 -3.68
N VAL A 111 5.24 10.84 -4.11
CA VAL A 111 4.78 11.99 -4.89
C VAL A 111 4.33 13.04 -3.88
N GLU A 112 4.94 14.23 -3.92
CA GLU A 112 4.57 15.37 -3.06
C GLU A 112 3.23 15.97 -3.49
#